data_AF-A0A0R3QH01-F1
#
_entry.id   AF-A0A0R3QH01-F1
#
_cell.length_a   1.000
_cell.length_b   1.000
_cell.length_c   1.000
_cell.angle_alpha   90.00
_cell.angle_beta   90.00
_cell.angle_gamma   90.00
#
_symmetry.space_group_name_H-M   'P 1'
#
loop_
_entity.id
_entity.type
_entity.pdbx_description
1 polymer ?
#
loop_
_entity_poly.entity_id
_entity_poly.type
_entity_poly.pdbx_seq_one_letter_code
_entity_poly.pdbx_strand_id
1 'polypeptide(L)'
;MRNEKIAMLDDPKHEKHPLLSYFESASLDHFVLDVIQRVPSSHLEKSLLMVPFGFVPDIIRALGVCIGKRYKAELATRVLIFIVKIHHNYLITQTDLITLFDDLCRKVPRGLDDLRVN
;
A
#
# COMPACT_ATOMS: atom_id res chain seq x y z
N MET A 1 10.20 4.20 -2.77
CA MET A 1 9.80 4.97 -3.99
C MET A 1 10.81 4.86 -5.14
N ARG A 2 11.38 3.67 -5.35
CA ARG A 2 12.71 3.50 -5.95
C ARG A 2 12.58 3.37 -7.49
N ASN A 3 13.44 4.04 -8.25
CA ASN A 3 13.67 3.95 -9.69
C ASN A 3 12.51 4.26 -10.64
N GLU A 4 11.39 3.53 -10.65
CA GLU A 4 10.34 3.74 -11.67
C GLU A 4 9.62 5.09 -11.51
N LYS A 5 9.27 5.46 -10.26
CA LYS A 5 8.71 6.79 -9.97
C LYS A 5 9.68 7.91 -10.38
N ILE A 6 10.98 7.68 -10.27
CA ILE A 6 12.03 8.66 -10.59
C ILE A 6 12.16 8.76 -12.12
N ALA A 7 12.26 7.64 -12.82
CA ALA A 7 12.35 7.59 -14.27
C ALA A 7 11.15 8.25 -14.97
N MET A 8 9.92 8.01 -14.45
CA MET A 8 8.70 8.67 -14.96
C MET A 8 8.65 10.17 -14.71
N LEU A 9 9.36 10.68 -13.69
CA LEU A 9 9.45 12.12 -13.40
C LEU A 9 10.55 12.80 -14.21
N ASP A 10 11.68 12.10 -14.42
CA ASP A 10 12.85 12.63 -15.10
C ASP A 10 12.67 12.68 -16.63
N ASP A 11 11.98 11.69 -17.22
CA ASP A 11 11.69 11.66 -18.66
C ASP A 11 10.18 11.41 -18.93
N PRO A 12 9.45 12.40 -19.48
CA PRO A 12 8.04 12.22 -19.84
C PRO A 12 7.80 11.22 -20.98
N LYS A 13 8.84 10.79 -21.71
CA LYS A 13 8.79 9.73 -22.73
C LYS A 13 9.26 8.37 -22.19
N HIS A 14 9.57 8.26 -20.90
CA HIS A 14 10.00 7.01 -20.28
C HIS A 14 9.00 5.88 -20.56
N GLU A 15 9.47 4.79 -21.15
CA GLU A 15 8.65 3.61 -21.40
C GLU A 15 8.45 2.85 -20.09
N LYS A 16 7.18 2.67 -19.71
CA LYS A 16 6.83 1.98 -18.47
C LYS A 16 7.37 0.57 -18.47
N HIS A 17 7.82 0.11 -17.31
CA HIS A 17 8.24 -1.28 -17.14
C HIS A 17 7.15 -2.26 -17.65
N PRO A 18 7.48 -3.32 -18.41
CA PRO A 18 6.49 -4.20 -19.06
C PRO A 18 5.45 -4.82 -18.11
N LEU A 19 5.83 -5.11 -16.86
CA LEU A 19 4.89 -5.58 -15.83
C LEU A 19 3.79 -4.56 -15.52
N LEU A 20 4.07 -3.27 -15.55
CA LEU A 20 3.06 -2.23 -15.34
C LEU A 20 2.07 -2.20 -16.50
N SER A 21 2.56 -2.38 -17.73
CA SER A 21 1.73 -2.47 -18.93
C SER A 21 0.82 -3.70 -18.89
N TYR A 22 1.32 -4.84 -18.38
CA TYR A 22 0.52 -6.06 -18.26
C TYR A 22 -0.60 -5.96 -17.21
N PHE A 23 -0.35 -5.30 -16.08
CA PHE A 23 -1.33 -5.20 -15.00
C PHE A 23 -2.39 -4.11 -15.25
N GLU A 24 -2.12 -3.16 -16.17
CA GLU A 24 -3.02 -2.05 -16.52
C GLU A 24 -3.54 -1.26 -15.31
N SER A 25 -2.72 -1.19 -14.25
CA SER A 25 -3.10 -0.51 -13.01
C SER A 25 -3.22 1.00 -13.20
N ALA A 26 -4.22 1.61 -12.57
CA ALA A 26 -4.50 3.04 -12.69
C ALA A 26 -3.38 3.95 -12.15
N SER A 27 -2.53 3.45 -11.25
CA SER A 27 -1.27 4.10 -10.84
C SER A 27 -0.30 3.07 -10.27
N LEU A 28 0.94 3.48 -10.00
CA LEU A 28 1.94 2.63 -9.32
C LEU A 28 1.49 2.19 -7.92
N ASP A 29 0.71 3.00 -7.23
CA ASP A 29 0.17 2.63 -5.91
C ASP A 29 -0.94 1.57 -6.05
N HIS A 30 -1.77 1.65 -7.09
CA HIS A 30 -2.74 0.59 -7.40
C HIS A 30 -2.05 -0.69 -7.85
N PHE A 31 -0.97 -0.59 -8.62
CA PHE A 31 -0.18 -1.74 -9.07
C PHE A 31 0.32 -2.60 -7.91
N VAL A 32 0.79 -1.99 -6.83
CA VAL A 32 1.21 -2.72 -5.63
C VAL A 32 0.06 -3.58 -5.09
N LEU A 33 -1.15 -3.03 -5.02
CA LEU A 33 -2.31 -3.77 -4.52
C LEU A 33 -2.78 -4.83 -5.52
N ASP A 34 -2.68 -4.57 -6.81
CA ASP A 34 -3.06 -5.51 -7.88
C ASP A 34 -2.14 -6.74 -7.92
N VAL A 35 -0.86 -6.54 -7.68
CA VAL A 35 0.11 -7.64 -7.51
C VAL A 35 -0.22 -8.44 -6.26
N ILE A 36 -0.48 -7.77 -5.12
CA ILE A 36 -0.82 -8.45 -3.86
C ILE A 36 -2.11 -9.28 -4.02
N GLN A 37 -3.10 -8.80 -4.79
CA GLN A 37 -4.34 -9.53 -5.05
C GLN A 37 -4.12 -10.88 -5.73
N ARG A 38 -3.02 -11.07 -6.47
CA ARG A 38 -2.70 -12.35 -7.12
C ARG A 38 -2.26 -13.42 -6.12
N VAL A 39 -1.92 -13.05 -4.89
CA VAL A 39 -1.56 -14.00 -3.83
C VAL A 39 -2.85 -14.66 -3.30
N PRO A 40 -2.93 -16.00 -3.26
CA PRO A 40 -4.09 -16.66 -2.68
C PRO A 40 -4.32 -16.22 -1.23
N SER A 41 -5.58 -15.97 -0.86
CA SER A 41 -5.96 -15.45 0.46
C SER A 41 -5.41 -16.28 1.63
N SER A 42 -5.30 -17.61 1.47
CA SER A 42 -4.74 -18.54 2.47
C SER A 42 -3.24 -18.35 2.72
N HIS A 43 -2.52 -17.76 1.76
CA HIS A 43 -1.08 -17.53 1.83
C HIS A 43 -0.73 -16.06 2.09
N LEU A 44 -1.68 -15.14 1.94
CA LEU A 44 -1.44 -13.70 1.98
C LEU A 44 -0.65 -13.24 3.21
N GLU A 45 -1.06 -13.62 4.42
CA GLU A 45 -0.36 -13.23 5.66
C GLU A 45 1.08 -13.76 5.70
N LYS A 46 1.30 -15.03 5.29
CA LYS A 46 2.64 -15.63 5.24
C LYS A 46 3.52 -14.98 4.17
N SER A 47 2.95 -14.65 3.01
CA SER A 47 3.67 -13.96 1.94
C SER A 47 4.09 -12.55 2.37
N LEU A 48 3.23 -11.82 3.08
CA LEU A 48 3.55 -10.49 3.63
C LEU A 48 4.64 -10.56 4.69
N LEU A 49 4.69 -11.63 5.50
CA LEU A 49 5.75 -11.87 6.48
C LEU A 49 7.13 -12.02 5.84
N MET A 50 7.21 -12.53 4.61
CA MET A 50 8.48 -12.70 3.88
C MET A 50 8.96 -11.41 3.19
N VAL A 51 8.19 -10.32 3.23
CA VAL A 51 8.56 -9.07 2.59
C VAL A 51 9.73 -8.43 3.34
N PRO A 52 10.83 -8.07 2.67
CA PRO A 52 11.92 -7.35 3.32
C PRO A 52 11.43 -6.02 3.88
N PHE A 53 11.80 -5.71 5.13
CA PHE A 53 11.28 -4.55 5.87
C PHE A 53 11.39 -3.22 5.11
N GLY A 54 12.47 -3.03 4.33
CA GLY A 54 12.67 -1.83 3.52
C GLY A 54 11.57 -1.55 2.47
N PHE A 55 10.73 -2.51 2.12
CA PHE A 55 9.59 -2.32 1.21
C PHE A 55 8.26 -2.06 1.94
N VAL A 56 8.20 -2.34 3.25
CA VAL A 56 6.98 -2.18 4.04
C VAL A 56 6.43 -0.75 4.03
N PRO A 57 7.24 0.32 4.18
CA PRO A 57 6.73 1.69 4.08
C PRO A 57 6.14 2.04 2.69
N ASP A 58 6.71 1.45 1.63
CA ASP A 58 6.18 1.64 0.27
C ASP A 58 4.81 0.97 0.11
N ILE A 59 4.62 -0.21 0.69
CA ILE A 59 3.32 -0.91 0.70
C ILE A 59 2.30 -0.12 1.53
N ILE A 60 2.63 0.31 2.76
CA ILE A 60 1.69 1.07 3.61
C ILE A 60 1.21 2.35 2.90
N ARG A 61 2.11 3.06 2.21
CA ARG A 61 1.74 4.25 1.43
C ARG A 61 0.76 3.91 0.30
N ALA A 62 1.02 2.84 -0.44
CA ALA A 62 0.14 2.39 -1.51
C ALA A 62 -1.26 2.02 -0.99
N LEU A 63 -1.32 1.34 0.17
CA LEU A 63 -2.58 1.03 0.85
C LEU A 63 -3.34 2.31 1.25
N GLY A 64 -2.65 3.32 1.78
CA GLY A 64 -3.26 4.61 2.12
C GLY A 64 -3.92 5.29 0.91
N VAL A 65 -3.25 5.29 -0.24
CA VAL A 65 -3.82 5.81 -1.51
C VAL A 65 -5.04 4.99 -1.94
N CYS A 66 -4.93 3.66 -1.91
CA CYS A 66 -6.02 2.78 -2.34
C CYS A 66 -7.26 2.90 -1.44
N ILE A 67 -7.07 2.94 -0.11
CA ILE A 67 -8.16 3.15 0.85
C ILE A 67 -8.82 4.52 0.64
N GLY A 68 -8.03 5.58 0.53
CA GLY A 68 -8.55 6.93 0.31
C GLY A 68 -9.34 7.08 -0.99
N LYS A 69 -8.94 6.37 -2.05
CA LYS A 69 -9.63 6.33 -3.35
C LYS A 69 -10.69 5.23 -3.46
N ARG A 70 -10.99 4.49 -2.38
CA ARG A 70 -11.91 3.34 -2.36
C ARG A 70 -11.53 2.21 -3.34
N TYR A 71 -10.28 2.16 -3.78
CA TYR A 71 -9.81 1.13 -4.69
C TYR A 71 -9.51 -0.15 -3.93
N LYS A 72 -10.30 -1.22 -4.17
CA LYS A 72 -10.16 -2.53 -3.50
C LYS A 72 -10.00 -2.39 -1.98
N ALA A 73 -10.79 -1.51 -1.37
CA ALA A 73 -10.59 -1.05 0.00
C ALA A 73 -10.61 -2.16 1.05
N GLU A 74 -11.41 -3.22 0.86
CA GLU A 74 -11.43 -4.38 1.75
C GLU A 74 -10.08 -5.11 1.75
N LEU A 75 -9.53 -5.41 0.56
CA LEU A 75 -8.21 -6.03 0.43
C LEU A 75 -7.14 -5.12 1.02
N ALA A 76 -7.18 -3.83 0.69
CA ALA A 76 -6.19 -2.87 1.19
C ALA A 76 -6.19 -2.81 2.73
N THR A 77 -7.38 -2.79 3.34
CA THR A 77 -7.54 -2.78 4.80
C THR A 77 -7.07 -4.09 5.43
N ARG A 78 -7.39 -5.23 4.81
CA ARG A 78 -6.91 -6.56 5.27
C ARG A 78 -5.38 -6.66 5.25
N VAL A 79 -4.76 -6.19 4.16
CA VAL A 79 -3.30 -6.17 4.03
C VAL A 79 -2.68 -5.24 5.08
N LEU A 80 -3.28 -4.07 5.34
CA LEU A 80 -2.81 -3.14 6.36
C LEU A 80 -2.82 -3.80 7.75
N ILE A 81 -3.90 -4.50 8.11
CA ILE A 81 -4.01 -5.23 9.38
C ILE A 81 -2.92 -6.30 9.49
N PHE A 82 -2.67 -7.08 8.42
CA PHE A 82 -1.59 -8.07 8.44
C PHE A 82 -0.21 -7.43 8.65
N ILE A 83 0.09 -6.34 7.94
CA ILE A 83 1.36 -5.62 8.11
C ILE A 83 1.54 -5.14 9.55
N VAL A 84 0.50 -4.57 10.17
CA VAL A 84 0.52 -4.15 11.58
C VAL A 84 0.80 -5.34 12.51
N LYS A 85 0.10 -6.45 12.32
CA LYS A 85 0.26 -7.66 13.13
C LYS A 85 1.66 -8.25 13.00
N ILE A 86 2.17 -8.37 11.78
CA ILE A 86 3.46 -8.97 11.45
C ILE A 86 4.61 -8.14 12.02
N HIS A 87 4.57 -6.83 11.81
CA HIS A 87 5.69 -5.95 12.14
C HIS A 87 5.55 -5.29 13.51
N HIS A 88 4.58 -5.65 14.35
CA HIS A 88 4.30 -5.00 15.65
C HIS A 88 5.57 -4.73 16.48
N ASN A 89 6.49 -5.71 16.61
CA ASN A 89 7.74 -5.56 17.36
C ASN A 89 8.76 -4.58 16.74
N TYR A 90 8.75 -4.43 15.42
CA TYR A 90 9.61 -3.49 14.68
C TYR A 90 8.95 -2.11 14.51
N LEU A 91 7.62 -2.05 14.49
CA LEU A 91 6.82 -0.84 14.40
C LEU A 91 6.93 0.01 15.68
N ILE A 92 6.92 -0.64 16.86
CA ILE A 92 7.04 0.05 18.15
C ILE A 92 8.44 0.61 18.42
N THR A 93 9.46 0.21 17.65
CA THR A 93 10.86 0.63 17.82
C THR A 93 11.30 1.70 16.81
N GLN A 94 10.49 2.02 15.80
CA GLN A 94 10.79 3.00 14.75
C GLN A 94 9.81 4.19 14.81
N THR A 95 10.29 5.34 15.28
CA THR A 95 9.47 6.55 15.51
C THR A 95 8.78 7.07 14.23
N ASP A 96 9.42 6.92 13.06
CA ASP A 96 8.88 7.36 11.76
C ASP A 96 7.70 6.50 11.25
N LEU A 97 7.62 5.24 11.67
CA LEU A 97 6.48 4.37 11.33
C LEU A 97 5.28 4.68 12.22
N ILE A 98 5.52 5.06 13.48
CA ILE A 98 4.48 5.49 14.41
C ILE A 98 3.79 6.77 13.89
N THR A 99 4.54 7.75 13.39
CA THR A 99 3.95 8.98 12.83
C THR A 99 3.14 8.71 11.56
N LEU A 100 3.62 7.81 10.69
CA LEU A 100 2.87 7.38 9.51
C LEU A 100 1.54 6.69 9.87
N PHE A 101 1.55 5.83 10.91
CA PHE A 101 0.35 5.17 11.41
C PHE A 101 -0.63 6.16 12.06
N ASP A 102 -0.13 7.13 12.83
CA ASP A 102 -0.97 8.17 13.44
C ASP A 102 -1.69 9.01 12.38
N ASP A 103 -0.97 9.38 11.31
CA ASP A 103 -1.56 10.08 10.15
C ASP A 103 -2.65 9.26 9.45
N LEU A 104 -2.46 7.94 9.34
CA LEU A 104 -3.43 7.05 8.72
C LEU A 104 -4.68 6.91 9.61
N CYS A 105 -4.49 6.70 10.91
CA CYS A 105 -5.55 6.64 11.92
C CYS A 105 -6.34 7.96 12.03
N ARG A 106 -5.75 9.11 11.72
CA ARG A 106 -6.48 10.39 11.63
C ARG A 106 -7.31 10.54 10.35
N LYS A 107 -6.86 9.96 9.24
CA LYS A 107 -7.52 10.10 7.91
C LYS A 107 -8.65 9.10 7.70
N VAL A 108 -8.54 7.89 8.26
CA VAL A 108 -9.54 6.83 8.10
C VAL A 108 -10.92 7.16 8.69
N PRO A 109 -11.04 7.75 9.91
CA PRO A 109 -12.33 8.13 10.49
C PRO A 109 -13.07 9.17 9.67
N ARG A 110 -12.34 10.17 9.13
CA ARG A 110 -12.93 11.21 8.28
C ARG A 110 -13.59 10.62 7.03
N GLY A 111 -12.92 9.68 6.37
CA GLY A 111 -13.52 8.96 5.24
C GLY A 111 -14.69 8.06 5.66
N LEU A 112 -14.79 7.66 6.93
CA LEU A 112 -15.92 6.87 7.44
C LEU A 112 -17.13 7.75 7.79
N ASP A 113 -16.91 8.96 8.27
CA ASP A 113 -17.97 9.94 8.56
C ASP A 113 -18.63 10.44 7.27
N ASP A 114 -17.86 10.67 6.20
CA ASP A 114 -18.39 11.02 4.89
C ASP A 114 -19.32 9.93 4.30
N LEU A 115 -19.22 8.68 4.76
CA LEU A 115 -20.10 7.56 4.39
C LEU A 115 -21.37 7.46 5.24
N ARG A 116 -21.42 8.12 6.40
CA ARG A 116 -22.60 8.11 7.29
C ARG A 116 -23.60 9.22 6.94
N VAL A 117 -23.18 10.22 6.18
CA VAL A 117 -23.97 11.41 5.83
C VAL A 117 -24.58 11.31 4.42
N ASN A 118 -24.35 10.20 3.71
CA ASN A 118 -24.94 9.86 2.41
C ASN A 118 -25.77 8.58 2.54
#